data_AF-F9U9F3-F1
#
_entry.id   AF-F9U9F3-F1
#
_cell.length_a   1.000
_cell.length_b   1.000
_cell.length_c   1.000
_cell.angle_alpha   90.00
_cell.angle_beta   90.00
_cell.angle_gamma   90.00
#
_symmetry.space_group_name_H-M   'P 1'
#
loop_
_entity.id
_entity.type
_entity.pdbx_description
1 polymer ?
#
loop_
_entity_poly.entity_id
_entity_poly.type
_entity_poly.pdbx_seq_one_letter_code
_entity_poly.pdbx_strand_id
1 'polypeptide(L)'
;MERSLRSLFRRLPLQDTRRQKIKAAIRSSRMPLFGRNGLEEPGWSQLVPPWTGDWSCLFPTPRVGAQDILVIDWKPPTPDRDSGSYRMRMILDVMREAGCGVDFIGDHDAEGVSYTRSLEKLGISVVIGREAAWRHLIVNGAMYRFVWISRPEIAERYLPMVRALAPRAEVIYDTVDLHWIRLRRGIPFSPEPEPLAHLAESFRRIEICNARCSDLTIAITEDEKRALLDEDPGIKVHVLPNIHAVSSVVAPVSGRSGLFFIGSFSHPPNIDAVFYFVRDILPRILDQIPTVHFYIVGSDMPYSIRALKSRCVRPVGYVRDVESWFRRMRVFVAPLRHGAGMKGKVGQSLALGLPVVTTSVGAEGMGLTHEVEAMVSEDPGDFASSVIRVCLDNDLWGRLSSAGQALVAQRFSKEAAERALIPLLRVEPLQRGMRCERD
;
A
#
# COMPACT_ATOMS: atom_id res chain seq x y z
N MET A 1 12.22 -2.42 -31.47
CA MET A 1 10.91 -1.78 -31.20
C MET A 1 10.68 -0.59 -32.14
N GLU A 2 10.27 -0.76 -33.40
CA GLU A 2 10.02 0.43 -34.24
C GLU A 2 8.85 0.40 -35.22
N ARG A 3 8.36 -0.76 -35.68
CA ARG A 3 7.24 -0.79 -36.67
C ARG A 3 5.93 -1.38 -36.15
N SER A 4 5.92 -2.44 -35.35
CA SER A 4 4.67 -3.10 -34.93
C SER A 4 3.90 -2.31 -33.85
N LEU A 5 4.56 -1.89 -32.76
CA LEU A 5 3.94 -1.01 -31.75
C LEU A 5 3.53 0.34 -32.36
N ARG A 6 4.38 0.97 -33.19
CA ARG A 6 4.02 2.22 -33.88
C ARG A 6 2.84 2.04 -34.85
N SER A 7 2.70 0.87 -35.49
CA SER A 7 1.57 0.52 -36.34
C SER A 7 0.28 0.36 -35.53
N LEU A 8 0.35 -0.36 -34.40
CA LEU A 8 -0.75 -0.53 -33.45
C LEU A 8 -1.21 0.85 -32.90
N PHE A 9 -0.27 1.68 -32.44
CA PHE A 9 -0.54 3.03 -31.93
C PHE A 9 -1.11 4.00 -32.98
N ARG A 10 -0.74 3.87 -34.26
CA ARG A 10 -1.33 4.69 -35.35
C ARG A 10 -2.78 4.32 -35.62
N ARG A 11 -3.17 3.08 -35.31
CA ARG A 11 -4.50 2.54 -35.54
C ARG A 11 -5.45 2.75 -34.35
N LEU A 12 -4.97 3.00 -33.13
CA LEU A 12 -5.86 3.26 -31.99
C LEU A 12 -6.65 4.58 -32.16
N PRO A 13 -7.97 4.62 -31.91
CA PRO A 13 -8.82 5.82 -32.06
C PRO A 13 -8.67 6.75 -30.84
N LEU A 14 -7.44 7.13 -30.53
CA LEU A 14 -7.10 8.08 -29.49
C LEU A 14 -7.17 9.49 -30.08
N GLN A 15 -7.80 10.43 -29.35
CA GLN A 15 -7.75 11.86 -29.67
C GLN A 15 -6.28 12.31 -29.83
N ASP A 16 -6.00 13.23 -30.76
CA ASP A 16 -4.63 13.65 -31.09
C ASP A 16 -3.86 14.18 -29.87
N THR A 17 -4.57 14.84 -28.95
CA THR A 17 -4.05 15.27 -27.64
C THR A 17 -3.56 14.10 -26.78
N ARG A 18 -4.30 12.99 -26.72
CA ARG A 18 -3.89 11.76 -26.01
C ARG A 18 -2.73 11.05 -26.71
N ARG A 19 -2.71 11.02 -28.05
CA ARG A 19 -1.58 10.45 -28.83
C ARG A 19 -0.28 11.21 -28.58
N GLN A 20 -0.33 12.53 -28.52
CA GLN A 20 0.84 13.37 -28.26
C GLN A 20 1.36 13.19 -26.83
N LYS A 21 0.48 13.12 -25.83
CA LYS A 21 0.86 12.86 -24.42
C LYS A 21 1.55 11.50 -24.24
N ILE A 22 1.02 10.43 -24.84
CA ILE A 22 1.63 9.09 -24.77
C ILE A 22 2.97 9.05 -25.51
N LYS A 23 3.09 9.66 -26.70
CA LYS A 23 4.37 9.75 -27.42
C LYS A 23 5.41 10.56 -26.66
N ALA A 24 5.00 11.62 -25.96
CA ALA A 24 5.89 12.43 -25.14
C ALA A 24 6.38 11.62 -23.92
N ALA A 25 5.49 10.93 -23.21
CA ALA A 25 5.83 10.07 -22.08
C ALA A 25 6.80 8.93 -22.46
N ILE A 26 6.56 8.24 -23.58
CA ILE A 26 7.45 7.19 -24.11
C ILE A 26 8.84 7.74 -24.48
N ARG A 27 8.91 9.00 -24.94
CA ARG A 27 10.18 9.65 -25.30
C ARG A 27 10.94 10.19 -24.09
N SER A 28 10.24 10.61 -23.03
CA SER A 28 10.83 11.17 -21.80
C SER A 28 11.25 10.11 -20.80
N SER A 29 10.58 8.96 -20.76
CA SER A 29 10.93 7.84 -19.90
C SER A 29 11.99 7.00 -20.61
N ARG A 30 13.25 7.05 -20.16
CA ARG A 30 14.30 6.10 -20.59
C ARG A 30 13.91 4.70 -20.07
N MET A 31 12.99 4.03 -20.77
CA MET A 31 12.67 2.62 -20.51
C MET A 31 13.98 1.80 -20.61
N PRO A 32 14.25 0.86 -19.69
CA PRO A 32 15.33 -0.09 -19.86
C PRO A 32 14.96 -1.01 -21.04
N LEU A 33 15.37 -0.60 -22.24
CA LEU A 33 15.24 -1.38 -23.46
C LEU A 33 16.26 -2.51 -23.43
N PHE A 34 15.74 -3.74 -23.35
CA PHE A 34 16.26 -4.97 -23.94
C PHE A 34 17.72 -5.36 -23.64
N GLY A 35 17.88 -6.50 -22.96
CA GLY A 35 19.16 -7.19 -22.84
C GLY A 35 19.76 -7.48 -24.22
N ARG A 36 21.08 -7.27 -24.33
CA ARG A 36 21.91 -7.48 -25.54
C ARG A 36 22.04 -8.94 -26.02
N ASN A 37 21.26 -9.88 -25.48
CA ASN A 37 21.53 -11.31 -25.67
C ASN A 37 20.34 -12.03 -26.34
N GLY A 38 20.26 -11.89 -27.66
CA GLY A 38 19.80 -12.88 -28.66
C GLY A 38 18.83 -14.01 -28.28
N LEU A 39 17.72 -13.75 -27.60
CA LEU A 39 16.63 -14.72 -27.43
C LEU A 39 15.39 -14.27 -28.19
N GLU A 40 14.81 -15.23 -28.92
CA GLU A 40 13.82 -15.08 -29.99
C GLU A 40 12.59 -14.24 -29.64
N GLU A 41 12.11 -13.47 -30.64
CA GLU A 41 10.87 -12.68 -30.54
C GLU A 41 9.65 -13.60 -30.42
N PRO A 42 8.78 -13.44 -29.39
CA PRO A 42 7.45 -14.05 -29.43
C PRO A 42 6.66 -13.39 -30.57
N GLY A 43 6.14 -14.20 -31.50
CA GLY A 43 5.41 -13.74 -32.68
C GLY A 43 4.09 -13.05 -32.34
N TRP A 44 4.13 -11.72 -32.16
CA TRP A 44 2.96 -10.86 -31.93
C TRP A 44 1.87 -10.99 -33.00
N SER A 45 2.23 -11.37 -34.23
CA SER A 45 1.31 -11.55 -35.35
C SER A 45 0.30 -12.69 -35.16
N GLN A 46 0.58 -13.64 -34.27
CA GLN A 46 -0.30 -14.79 -34.01
C GLN A 46 -1.32 -14.52 -32.90
N LEU A 47 -1.12 -13.46 -32.08
CA LEU A 47 -1.98 -13.12 -30.95
C LEU A 47 -3.03 -12.06 -31.29
N VAL A 48 -2.93 -11.40 -32.45
CA VAL A 48 -3.88 -10.39 -32.92
C VAL A 48 -4.84 -11.04 -33.91
N PRO A 49 -6.15 -11.12 -33.63
CA PRO A 49 -7.12 -11.71 -34.56
C PRO A 49 -7.16 -10.95 -35.90
N PRO A 50 -7.56 -11.59 -37.01
CA PRO A 50 -7.64 -10.95 -38.33
C PRO A 50 -8.55 -9.71 -38.29
N TRP A 51 -8.00 -8.54 -38.66
CA TRP A 51 -8.72 -7.27 -38.65
C TRP A 51 -9.54 -7.10 -39.92
N THR A 52 -10.86 -7.13 -39.81
CA THR A 52 -11.82 -7.06 -40.93
C THR A 52 -12.22 -5.63 -41.32
N GLY A 53 -11.58 -4.60 -40.74
CA GLY A 53 -11.91 -3.19 -40.98
C GLY A 53 -13.10 -2.68 -40.16
N ASP A 54 -13.82 -3.56 -39.47
CA ASP A 54 -14.82 -3.21 -38.47
C ASP A 54 -14.12 -2.85 -37.15
N TRP A 55 -14.42 -1.67 -36.62
CA TRP A 55 -13.87 -1.21 -35.35
C TRP A 55 -14.69 -1.69 -34.16
N SER A 56 -15.96 -2.07 -34.37
CA SER A 56 -16.82 -2.58 -33.30
C SER A 56 -16.38 -3.96 -32.81
N CYS A 57 -15.79 -4.79 -33.67
CA CYS A 57 -15.27 -6.11 -33.31
C CYS A 57 -13.98 -6.07 -32.45
N LEU A 58 -13.25 -4.95 -32.46
CA LEU A 58 -12.09 -4.72 -31.59
C LEU A 58 -12.49 -4.25 -30.19
N PHE A 59 -13.74 -3.83 -30.02
CA PHE A 59 -14.22 -3.27 -28.76
C PHE A 59 -15.53 -3.92 -28.35
N PRO A 60 -15.48 -5.08 -27.65
CA PRO A 60 -16.68 -5.79 -27.21
C PRO A 60 -17.66 -4.83 -26.54
N THR A 61 -18.95 -5.03 -26.81
CA THR A 61 -20.01 -4.35 -26.06
C THR A 61 -19.84 -4.74 -24.59
N PRO A 62 -19.70 -3.78 -23.67
CA PRO A 62 -19.57 -4.10 -22.25
C PRO A 62 -20.75 -4.99 -21.83
N ARG A 63 -20.46 -6.21 -21.38
CA ARG A 63 -21.51 -7.09 -20.87
C ARG A 63 -21.93 -6.55 -19.52
N VAL A 64 -23.20 -6.16 -19.40
CA VAL A 64 -23.81 -5.81 -18.12
C VAL A 64 -23.64 -7.01 -17.17
N GLY A 65 -22.88 -6.85 -16.08
CA GLY A 65 -22.65 -7.87 -15.06
C GLY A 65 -21.38 -8.75 -15.20
N ALA A 66 -20.41 -8.39 -16.03
CA ALA A 66 -19.14 -9.11 -16.19
C ALA A 66 -17.93 -8.28 -15.69
N GLN A 67 -16.77 -8.95 -15.46
CA GLN A 67 -15.48 -8.37 -15.02
C GLN A 67 -15.21 -6.93 -15.52
N ASP A 68 -15.34 -5.95 -14.62
CA ASP A 68 -15.25 -4.52 -14.95
C ASP A 68 -13.88 -3.91 -14.60
N ILE A 69 -13.12 -4.56 -13.72
CA ILE A 69 -11.90 -4.03 -13.12
C ILE A 69 -10.74 -5.00 -13.33
N LEU A 70 -9.64 -4.50 -13.88
CA LEU A 70 -8.35 -5.18 -13.86
C LEU A 70 -7.45 -4.52 -12.83
N VAL A 71 -6.92 -5.29 -11.89
CA VAL A 71 -5.89 -4.84 -10.94
C VAL A 71 -4.54 -5.41 -11.38
N ILE A 72 -3.51 -4.56 -11.42
CA ILE A 72 -2.14 -4.94 -11.76
C ILE A 72 -1.23 -4.52 -10.61
N ASP A 73 -0.52 -5.47 -10.02
CA ASP A 73 0.48 -5.23 -8.96
C ASP A 73 1.74 -6.07 -9.24
N TRP A 74 2.76 -5.89 -8.40
CA TRP A 74 4.02 -6.61 -8.49
C TRP A 74 3.84 -8.13 -8.37
N LYS A 75 2.96 -8.58 -7.47
CA LYS A 75 2.64 -9.99 -7.21
C LYS A 75 1.28 -10.09 -6.50
N PRO A 76 0.65 -11.28 -6.43
CA PRO A 76 -0.49 -11.48 -5.55
C PRO A 76 -0.18 -11.03 -4.11
N PRO A 77 -1.10 -10.32 -3.44
CA PRO A 77 -0.83 -9.71 -2.14
C PRO A 77 -0.54 -10.77 -1.09
N THR A 78 0.51 -10.54 -0.30
CA THR A 78 0.91 -11.30 0.88
C THR A 78 0.60 -10.52 2.16
N PRO A 79 -0.68 -10.46 2.59
CA PRO A 79 -1.15 -9.54 3.63
C PRO A 79 -0.54 -9.75 5.02
N ASP A 80 0.10 -10.89 5.25
CA ASP A 80 0.80 -11.28 6.47
C ASP A 80 2.30 -10.88 6.49
N ARG A 81 2.83 -10.31 5.39
CA ARG A 81 4.26 -10.00 5.24
C ARG A 81 4.56 -8.50 5.17
N ASP A 82 3.73 -7.73 4.49
CA ASP A 82 3.93 -6.28 4.34
C ASP A 82 2.61 -5.49 4.28
N SER A 83 2.67 -4.20 4.64
CA SER A 83 1.49 -3.34 4.71
C SER A 83 0.88 -2.99 3.36
N GLY A 84 1.69 -2.92 2.30
CA GLY A 84 1.18 -2.63 0.95
C GLY A 84 0.33 -3.78 0.43
N SER A 85 0.81 -5.01 0.61
CA SER A 85 0.05 -6.24 0.34
C SER A 85 -1.23 -6.34 1.17
N TYR A 86 -1.17 -5.98 2.47
CA TYR A 86 -2.37 -5.95 3.31
C TYR A 86 -3.42 -4.96 2.78
N ARG A 87 -3.01 -3.72 2.46
CA ARG A 87 -3.91 -2.71 1.89
C ARG A 87 -4.50 -3.17 0.56
N MET A 88 -3.68 -3.69 -0.36
CA MET A 88 -4.16 -4.21 -1.64
C MET A 88 -5.19 -5.32 -1.44
N ARG A 89 -4.95 -6.24 -0.50
CA ARG A 89 -5.93 -7.28 -0.15
C ARG A 89 -7.26 -6.67 0.33
N MET A 90 -7.22 -5.67 1.20
CA MET A 90 -8.43 -5.01 1.68
C MET A 90 -9.18 -4.27 0.57
N ILE A 91 -8.47 -3.64 -0.37
CA ILE A 91 -9.07 -3.00 -1.55
C ILE A 91 -9.79 -4.04 -2.42
N LEU A 92 -9.15 -5.19 -2.68
CA LEU A 92 -9.76 -6.27 -3.44
C LEU A 92 -11.01 -6.82 -2.74
N ASP A 93 -10.96 -7.02 -1.42
CA ASP A 93 -12.12 -7.48 -0.64
C ASP A 93 -13.28 -6.47 -0.75
N VAL A 94 -13.00 -5.16 -0.63
CA VAL A 94 -14.02 -4.09 -0.81
C VAL A 94 -14.63 -4.12 -2.21
N MET A 95 -13.80 -4.24 -3.25
CA MET A 95 -14.29 -4.32 -4.63
C MET A 95 -15.21 -5.52 -4.83
N ARG A 96 -14.81 -6.69 -4.31
CA ARG A 96 -15.59 -7.94 -4.44
C ARG A 96 -16.89 -7.90 -3.64
N GLU A 97 -16.88 -7.36 -2.44
CA GLU A 97 -18.08 -7.23 -1.61
C GLU A 97 -19.08 -6.21 -2.15
N ALA A 98 -18.60 -5.21 -2.90
CA ALA A 98 -19.46 -4.31 -3.66
C ALA A 98 -20.00 -4.93 -4.97
N GLY A 99 -19.66 -6.20 -5.27
CA GLY A 99 -20.14 -6.92 -6.45
C GLY A 99 -19.32 -6.69 -7.72
N CYS A 100 -18.15 -6.02 -7.65
CA CYS A 100 -17.33 -5.78 -8.83
C CYS A 100 -16.73 -7.09 -9.34
N GLY A 101 -16.79 -7.36 -10.64
CA GLY A 101 -15.97 -8.39 -11.26
C GLY A 101 -14.52 -7.92 -11.38
N VAL A 102 -13.58 -8.67 -10.80
CA VAL A 102 -12.17 -8.29 -10.71
C VAL A 102 -11.28 -9.37 -11.29
N ASP A 103 -10.37 -8.95 -12.18
CA ASP A 103 -9.21 -9.75 -12.59
C ASP A 103 -7.94 -9.16 -11.98
N PHE A 104 -6.96 -10.01 -11.71
CA PHE A 104 -5.69 -9.63 -11.11
C PHE A 104 -4.52 -10.09 -11.97
N ILE A 105 -3.61 -9.17 -12.30
CA ILE A 105 -2.30 -9.48 -12.87
C ILE A 105 -1.23 -9.27 -11.79
N GLY A 106 -0.46 -10.32 -11.51
CA GLY A 106 0.80 -10.23 -10.79
C GLY A 106 1.97 -10.27 -11.75
N ASP A 107 2.85 -9.28 -11.73
CA ASP A 107 4.07 -9.27 -12.56
C ASP A 107 5.04 -10.41 -12.22
N HIS A 108 5.04 -10.87 -10.96
CA HIS A 108 5.80 -11.99 -10.41
C HIS A 108 4.90 -12.93 -9.59
N ASP A 109 5.40 -14.15 -9.34
CA ASP A 109 4.83 -15.06 -8.37
C ASP A 109 4.91 -14.50 -6.95
N ALA A 110 3.90 -14.83 -6.13
CA ALA A 110 3.98 -14.68 -4.69
C ALA A 110 4.84 -15.81 -4.09
N GLU A 111 5.33 -15.61 -2.86
CA GLU A 111 6.17 -16.57 -2.13
C GLU A 111 5.44 -17.89 -1.75
N GLY A 112 4.18 -18.06 -2.16
CA GLY A 112 3.40 -19.26 -1.93
C GLY A 112 2.12 -19.30 -2.77
N VAL A 113 1.81 -20.48 -3.31
CA VAL A 113 0.61 -20.72 -4.14
C VAL A 113 -0.69 -20.44 -3.37
N SER A 114 -0.66 -20.48 -2.03
CA SER A 114 -1.79 -20.15 -1.17
C SER A 114 -2.32 -18.72 -1.36
N TYR A 115 -1.46 -17.76 -1.71
CA TYR A 115 -1.87 -16.37 -1.90
C TYR A 115 -2.70 -16.21 -3.19
N THR A 116 -2.23 -16.79 -4.30
CA THR A 116 -2.99 -16.88 -5.56
C THR A 116 -4.33 -17.58 -5.33
N ARG A 117 -4.32 -18.76 -4.71
CA ARG A 117 -5.56 -19.49 -4.37
C ARG A 117 -6.52 -18.70 -3.48
N SER A 118 -5.99 -17.85 -2.61
CA SER A 118 -6.83 -16.98 -1.78
C SER A 118 -7.60 -15.96 -2.61
N LEU A 119 -7.02 -15.44 -3.70
CA LEU A 119 -7.72 -14.56 -4.62
C LEU A 119 -8.75 -15.33 -5.46
N GLU A 120 -8.37 -16.50 -5.96
CA GLU A 120 -9.27 -17.36 -6.75
C GLU A 120 -10.51 -17.77 -5.96
N LYS A 121 -10.38 -18.04 -4.65
CA LYS A 121 -11.51 -18.30 -3.75
C LYS A 121 -12.47 -17.11 -3.60
N LEU A 122 -12.02 -15.88 -3.83
CA LEU A 122 -12.87 -14.69 -3.89
C LEU A 122 -13.55 -14.52 -5.26
N GLY A 123 -13.32 -15.44 -6.20
CA GLY A 123 -13.77 -15.36 -7.58
C GLY A 123 -12.97 -14.36 -8.43
N ILE A 124 -11.72 -14.07 -8.03
CA ILE A 124 -10.80 -13.24 -8.81
C ILE A 124 -10.00 -14.14 -9.74
N SER A 125 -10.03 -13.87 -11.04
CA SER A 125 -9.12 -14.53 -11.98
C SER A 125 -7.71 -13.99 -11.81
N VAL A 126 -6.71 -14.86 -11.72
CA VAL A 126 -5.32 -14.45 -11.49
C VAL A 126 -4.43 -14.84 -12.67
N VAL A 127 -3.70 -13.86 -13.19
CA VAL A 127 -2.72 -14.01 -14.26
C VAL A 127 -1.35 -13.66 -13.71
N ILE A 128 -0.39 -14.57 -13.83
CA ILE A 128 0.96 -14.38 -13.29
C ILE A 128 1.98 -14.29 -14.42
N GLY A 129 2.88 -13.32 -14.30
CA GLY A 129 4.02 -13.14 -15.18
C GLY A 129 3.70 -12.25 -16.37
N ARG A 130 4.75 -11.55 -16.82
CA ARG A 130 4.67 -10.54 -17.88
C ARG A 130 3.99 -11.08 -19.14
N GLU A 131 4.49 -12.18 -19.70
CA GLU A 131 3.98 -12.70 -20.99
C GLU A 131 2.49 -13.06 -20.93
N ALA A 132 2.04 -13.66 -19.81
CA ALA A 132 0.64 -13.95 -19.60
C ALA A 132 -0.19 -12.66 -19.44
N ALA A 133 0.33 -11.66 -18.72
CA ALA A 133 -0.29 -10.34 -18.61
C ALA A 133 -0.50 -9.67 -19.98
N TRP A 134 0.50 -9.75 -20.88
CA TRP A 134 0.38 -9.25 -22.25
C TRP A 134 -0.73 -9.97 -23.03
N ARG A 135 -0.74 -11.31 -23.04
CA ARG A 135 -1.79 -12.09 -23.70
C ARG A 135 -3.18 -11.73 -23.16
N HIS A 136 -3.29 -11.62 -21.84
CA HIS A 136 -4.53 -11.26 -21.17
C HIS A 136 -5.03 -9.88 -21.59
N LEU A 137 -4.16 -8.87 -21.64
CA LEU A 137 -4.52 -7.53 -22.09
C LEU A 137 -4.90 -7.49 -23.58
N ILE A 138 -4.26 -8.31 -24.44
CA ILE A 138 -4.63 -8.39 -25.87
C ILE A 138 -6.06 -8.94 -26.03
N VAL A 139 -6.41 -9.98 -25.27
CA VAL A 139 -7.71 -10.65 -25.39
C VAL A 139 -8.81 -9.87 -24.66
N ASN A 140 -8.52 -9.39 -23.46
CA ASN A 140 -9.52 -8.89 -22.52
C ASN A 140 -9.46 -7.37 -22.30
N GLY A 141 -8.39 -6.69 -22.72
CA GLY A 141 -8.13 -5.28 -22.39
C GLY A 141 -9.28 -4.35 -22.72
N ALA A 142 -9.95 -4.55 -23.86
CA ALA A 142 -11.07 -3.73 -24.31
C ALA A 142 -12.37 -3.92 -23.51
N MET A 143 -12.45 -4.96 -22.66
CA MET A 143 -13.60 -5.22 -21.78
C MET A 143 -13.54 -4.41 -20.48
N TYR A 144 -12.34 -4.03 -20.02
CA TYR A 144 -12.20 -3.35 -18.75
C TYR A 144 -12.70 -1.91 -18.80
N ARG A 145 -13.50 -1.56 -17.81
CA ARG A 145 -13.92 -0.19 -17.54
C ARG A 145 -12.90 0.53 -16.68
N PHE A 146 -12.26 -0.19 -15.75
CA PHE A 146 -11.20 0.34 -14.90
C PHE A 146 -9.97 -0.54 -14.95
N VAL A 147 -8.80 0.09 -14.97
CA VAL A 147 -7.52 -0.62 -14.74
C VAL A 147 -6.80 0.08 -13.59
N TRP A 148 -6.68 -0.62 -12.47
CA TRP A 148 -5.97 -0.19 -11.27
C TRP A 148 -4.54 -0.72 -11.32
N ILE A 149 -3.54 0.18 -11.37
CA ILE A 149 -2.12 -0.20 -11.39
C ILE A 149 -1.46 0.31 -10.11
N SER A 150 -0.90 -0.61 -9.34
CA SER A 150 -0.32 -0.37 -8.02
C SER A 150 1.21 -0.35 -8.11
N ARG A 151 1.84 0.63 -7.44
CA ARG A 151 3.30 0.87 -7.32
C ARG A 151 3.94 1.54 -8.54
N PRO A 152 4.94 2.42 -8.33
CA PRO A 152 5.57 3.19 -9.41
C PRO A 152 6.17 2.36 -10.55
N GLU A 153 6.93 1.32 -10.23
CA GLU A 153 7.66 0.54 -11.23
C GLU A 153 6.73 -0.34 -12.07
N ILE A 154 5.62 -0.79 -11.48
CA ILE A 154 4.59 -1.56 -12.17
C ILE A 154 3.79 -0.60 -13.06
N ALA A 155 3.42 0.58 -12.56
CA ALA A 155 2.77 1.60 -13.37
C ALA A 155 3.66 2.05 -14.55
N GLU A 156 4.95 2.33 -14.34
CA GLU A 156 5.88 2.69 -15.41
C GLU A 156 5.93 1.62 -16.51
N ARG A 157 5.87 0.35 -16.11
CA ARG A 157 5.92 -0.80 -17.01
C ARG A 157 4.63 -1.03 -17.78
N TYR A 158 3.49 -1.05 -17.09
CA TYR A 158 2.21 -1.49 -17.66
C TYR A 158 1.38 -0.35 -18.23
N LEU A 159 1.57 0.91 -17.80
CA LEU A 159 0.78 2.04 -18.31
C LEU A 159 0.79 2.15 -19.84
N PRO A 160 1.94 2.07 -20.56
CA PRO A 160 1.94 2.17 -22.02
C PRO A 160 1.11 1.06 -22.68
N MET A 161 1.13 -0.15 -22.13
CA MET A 161 0.39 -1.31 -22.64
C MET A 161 -1.10 -1.18 -22.36
N VAL A 162 -1.47 -0.83 -21.12
CA VAL A 162 -2.86 -0.62 -20.72
C VAL A 162 -3.48 0.49 -21.56
N ARG A 163 -2.76 1.60 -21.79
CA ARG A 163 -3.23 2.67 -22.68
C ARG A 163 -3.39 2.23 -24.14
N ALA A 164 -2.65 1.21 -24.58
CA ALA A 164 -2.75 0.66 -25.92
C ALA A 164 -3.88 -0.37 -26.08
N LEU A 165 -4.04 -1.26 -25.09
CA LEU A 165 -4.86 -2.48 -25.20
C LEU A 165 -6.19 -2.38 -24.43
N ALA A 166 -6.31 -1.43 -23.50
CA ALA A 166 -7.54 -1.11 -22.78
C ALA A 166 -7.94 0.36 -23.01
N PRO A 167 -8.19 0.80 -24.26
CA PRO A 167 -8.38 2.21 -24.59
C PRO A 167 -9.65 2.85 -24.02
N ARG A 168 -10.62 2.02 -23.58
CA ARG A 168 -11.85 2.46 -22.91
C ARG A 168 -11.70 2.55 -21.39
N ALA A 169 -10.66 1.94 -20.81
CA ALA A 169 -10.50 1.90 -19.38
C ALA A 169 -10.10 3.26 -18.81
N GLU A 170 -10.75 3.64 -17.72
CA GLU A 170 -10.26 4.67 -16.81
C GLU A 170 -9.11 4.08 -15.99
N VAL A 171 -7.92 4.64 -16.14
CA VAL A 171 -6.70 4.10 -15.52
C VAL A 171 -6.47 4.80 -14.19
N ILE A 172 -6.43 4.00 -13.13
CA ILE A 172 -6.19 4.43 -11.76
C ILE A 172 -4.77 4.02 -11.39
N TYR A 173 -3.93 4.99 -11.02
CA TYR A 173 -2.59 4.74 -10.50
C TYR A 173 -2.59 4.87 -8.98
N ASP A 174 -2.27 3.78 -8.29
CA ASP A 174 -2.12 3.75 -6.84
C ASP A 174 -0.65 3.83 -6.46
N THR A 175 -0.29 4.92 -5.79
CA THR A 175 1.11 5.20 -5.45
C THR A 175 1.65 4.21 -4.42
N VAL A 176 0.77 3.65 -3.57
CA VAL A 176 1.10 2.87 -2.35
C VAL A 176 1.83 3.68 -1.29
N ASP A 177 2.82 4.47 -1.68
CA ASP A 177 3.43 5.59 -0.98
C ASP A 177 4.30 6.38 -1.97
N LEU A 178 4.60 7.65 -1.68
CA LEU A 178 5.50 8.42 -2.54
C LEU A 178 6.97 8.09 -2.23
N HIS A 179 7.56 7.26 -3.10
CA HIS A 179 8.91 6.73 -2.96
C HIS A 179 9.93 7.85 -2.94
N TRP A 180 9.78 8.90 -3.77
CA TRP A 180 10.71 10.03 -3.74
C TRP A 180 10.74 10.75 -2.40
N ILE A 181 9.60 10.90 -1.71
CA ILE A 181 9.52 11.53 -0.39
C ILE A 181 10.19 10.62 0.64
N ARG A 182 9.86 9.32 0.62
CA ARG A 182 10.46 8.31 1.50
C ARG A 182 11.98 8.31 1.42
N LEU A 183 12.51 8.29 0.20
CA LEU A 183 13.94 8.25 -0.06
C LEU A 183 14.62 9.57 0.34
N ARG A 184 14.04 10.72 -0.02
CA ARG A 184 14.59 12.04 0.37
C ARG A 184 14.72 12.20 1.89
N ARG A 185 13.70 11.79 2.64
CA ARG A 185 13.73 11.84 4.12
C ARG A 185 14.72 10.85 4.75
N GLY A 186 15.11 9.81 4.02
CA GLY A 186 16.13 8.85 4.44
C GLY A 186 17.57 9.33 4.23
N ILE A 187 17.81 10.37 3.41
CA ILE A 187 19.16 10.84 3.06
C ILE A 187 20.02 11.14 4.29
N PRO A 188 19.55 11.88 5.32
CA PRO A 188 20.37 12.18 6.50
C PRO A 188 20.78 10.95 7.34
N PHE A 189 20.15 9.80 7.09
CA PHE A 189 20.36 8.54 7.82
C PHE A 189 21.05 7.46 6.98
N SER A 190 21.35 7.75 5.71
CA SER A 190 22.00 6.81 4.80
C SER A 190 23.52 6.89 4.93
N PRO A 191 24.23 5.75 4.91
CA PRO A 191 25.69 5.75 4.74
C PRO A 191 26.12 6.20 3.34
N GLU A 192 25.20 6.19 2.36
CA GLU A 192 25.41 6.59 0.97
C GLU A 192 24.34 7.62 0.56
N PRO A 193 24.52 8.92 0.86
CA PRO A 193 23.50 9.94 0.64
C PRO A 193 23.32 10.33 -0.84
N GLU A 194 24.40 10.41 -1.63
CA GLU A 194 24.33 10.82 -3.04
C GLU A 194 23.59 9.80 -3.93
N PRO A 195 23.89 8.48 -3.86
CA PRO A 195 23.13 7.48 -4.61
C PRO A 195 21.64 7.47 -4.24
N LEU A 196 21.33 7.66 -2.94
CA LEU A 196 19.95 7.71 -2.47
C LEU A 196 19.21 8.95 -3.00
N ALA A 197 19.88 10.10 -3.09
CA ALA A 197 19.34 11.32 -3.69
C ALA A 197 19.03 11.13 -5.19
N HIS A 198 19.93 10.50 -5.94
CA HIS A 198 19.71 10.17 -7.35
C HIS A 198 18.55 9.20 -7.55
N LEU A 199 18.43 8.20 -6.67
CA LEU A 199 17.32 7.26 -6.68
C LEU A 199 16.00 7.97 -6.37
N ALA A 200 15.98 8.86 -5.38
CA ALA A 200 14.80 9.63 -5.03
C ALA A 200 14.31 10.51 -6.20
N GLU A 201 15.22 11.19 -6.90
CA GLU A 201 14.85 11.98 -8.07
C GLU A 201 14.37 11.12 -9.23
N SER A 202 14.88 9.89 -9.35
CA SER A 202 14.40 8.94 -10.36
C SER A 202 12.98 8.48 -10.08
N PHE A 203 12.66 8.14 -8.83
CA PHE A 203 11.30 7.84 -8.41
C PHE A 203 10.37 9.03 -8.59
N ARG A 204 10.81 10.25 -8.29
CA ARG A 204 10.02 11.47 -8.53
C ARG A 204 9.57 11.58 -9.98
N ARG A 205 10.49 11.40 -10.93
CA ARG A 205 10.16 11.43 -12.36
C ARG A 205 9.16 10.34 -12.74
N ILE A 206 9.36 9.12 -12.25
CA ILE A 206 8.49 7.97 -12.54
C ILE A 206 7.08 8.21 -12.00
N GLU A 207 6.97 8.53 -10.71
CA GLU A 207 5.70 8.69 -10.01
C GLU A 207 4.88 9.86 -10.59
N ILE A 208 5.52 11.00 -10.90
CA ILE A 208 4.85 12.13 -11.56
C ILE A 208 4.43 11.78 -13.00
N CYS A 209 5.28 11.07 -13.75
CA CYS A 209 4.91 10.62 -15.10
C CYS A 209 3.70 9.68 -15.06
N ASN A 210 3.70 8.72 -14.13
CA ASN A 210 2.60 7.77 -13.95
C ASN A 210 1.30 8.49 -13.58
N ALA A 211 1.37 9.43 -12.65
CA ALA A 211 0.22 10.24 -12.23
C ALA A 211 -0.36 11.06 -13.40
N ARG A 212 0.49 11.72 -14.20
CA ARG A 212 0.08 12.45 -15.42
C ARG A 212 -0.51 11.57 -16.51
N CYS A 213 -0.08 10.32 -16.59
CA CYS A 213 -0.52 9.36 -17.61
C CYS A 213 -1.74 8.54 -17.16
N SER A 214 -2.25 8.77 -15.96
CA SER A 214 -3.42 8.11 -15.38
C SER A 214 -4.62 9.05 -15.40
N ASP A 215 -5.84 8.52 -15.40
CA ASP A 215 -7.06 9.33 -15.34
C ASP A 215 -7.35 9.76 -13.89
N LEU A 216 -6.91 8.94 -12.92
CA LEU A 216 -6.97 9.20 -11.49
C LEU A 216 -5.70 8.65 -10.81
N THR A 217 -5.18 9.41 -9.84
CA THR A 217 -4.11 8.96 -8.94
C THR A 217 -4.66 8.78 -7.53
N ILE A 218 -4.30 7.70 -6.87
CA ILE A 218 -4.63 7.41 -5.49
C ILE A 218 -3.39 7.65 -4.64
N ALA A 219 -3.47 8.66 -3.78
CA ALA A 219 -2.51 8.92 -2.70
C ALA A 219 -3.01 8.30 -1.40
N ILE A 220 -2.13 8.08 -0.43
CA ILE A 220 -2.48 7.49 0.86
C ILE A 220 -2.84 8.56 1.89
N THR A 221 -2.24 9.74 1.78
CA THR A 221 -2.43 10.85 2.71
C THR A 221 -2.74 12.16 2.00
N GLU A 222 -3.33 13.11 2.74
CA GLU A 222 -3.51 14.47 2.23
C GLU A 222 -2.18 15.18 1.96
N ASP A 223 -1.11 14.88 2.70
CA ASP A 223 0.21 15.45 2.46
C ASP A 223 0.84 14.94 1.16
N GLU A 224 0.67 13.65 0.86
CA GLU A 224 1.08 13.08 -0.43
C GLU A 224 0.27 13.66 -1.59
N LYS A 225 -1.04 13.86 -1.39
CA LYS A 225 -1.88 14.54 -2.37
C LYS A 225 -1.41 15.97 -2.64
N ARG A 226 -1.10 16.75 -1.59
CA ARG A 226 -0.53 18.09 -1.74
C ARG A 226 0.79 18.04 -2.50
N ALA A 227 1.69 17.12 -2.12
CA ALA A 227 2.98 16.97 -2.79
C ALA A 227 2.83 16.65 -4.29
N LEU A 228 1.86 15.82 -4.69
CA LEU A 228 1.56 15.57 -6.10
C LEU A 228 0.99 16.80 -6.81
N LEU A 229 0.15 17.59 -6.15
CA LEU A 229 -0.47 18.79 -6.72
C LEU A 229 0.51 19.97 -6.80
N ASP A 230 1.47 20.06 -5.90
CA ASP A 230 2.58 21.04 -5.95
C ASP A 230 3.48 20.78 -7.17
N GLU A 231 3.63 19.51 -7.57
CA GLU A 231 4.36 19.09 -8.76
C GLU A 231 3.59 19.35 -10.05
N ASP A 232 2.28 19.11 -10.03
CA ASP A 232 1.38 19.41 -11.15
C ASP A 232 -0.08 19.54 -10.68
N PRO A 233 -0.63 20.76 -10.64
CA PRO A 233 -2.02 21.01 -10.24
C PRO A 233 -3.06 20.36 -11.15
N GLY A 234 -2.67 19.90 -12.35
CA GLY A 234 -3.54 19.22 -13.31
C GLY A 234 -3.77 17.73 -13.03
N ILE A 235 -3.04 17.14 -12.08
CA ILE A 235 -3.23 15.73 -11.70
C ILE A 235 -4.51 15.61 -10.87
N LYS A 236 -5.36 14.65 -11.23
CA LYS A 236 -6.51 14.27 -10.40
C LYS A 236 -6.05 13.30 -9.31
N VAL A 237 -6.14 13.73 -8.06
CA VAL A 237 -5.70 12.92 -6.91
C VAL A 237 -6.84 12.71 -5.92
N HIS A 238 -7.10 11.46 -5.56
CA HIS A 238 -7.96 11.08 -4.45
C HIS A 238 -7.14 10.42 -3.33
N VAL A 239 -7.57 10.58 -2.08
CA VAL A 239 -6.90 9.97 -0.93
C VAL A 239 -7.65 8.71 -0.54
N LEU A 240 -6.97 7.56 -0.61
CA LEU A 240 -7.45 6.30 -0.06
C LEU A 240 -6.42 5.79 0.96
N PRO A 241 -6.65 6.03 2.26
CA PRO A 241 -5.74 5.63 3.33
C PRO A 241 -5.48 4.13 3.42
N ASN A 242 -4.62 3.73 4.36
CA ASN A 242 -4.57 2.34 4.81
C ASN A 242 -5.90 1.91 5.42
N ILE A 243 -6.28 0.67 5.13
CA ILE A 243 -7.51 0.05 5.62
C ILE A 243 -7.12 -0.89 6.76
N HIS A 244 -7.87 -0.89 7.85
CA HIS A 244 -7.64 -1.70 9.04
C HIS A 244 -8.94 -2.37 9.48
N ALA A 245 -8.86 -3.68 9.76
CA ALA A 245 -9.92 -4.38 10.47
C ALA A 245 -9.98 -3.89 11.92
N VAL A 246 -11.11 -3.31 12.32
CA VAL A 246 -11.32 -2.83 13.69
C VAL A 246 -11.86 -3.94 14.54
N SER A 247 -11.21 -4.21 15.68
CA SER A 247 -11.73 -5.22 16.62
C SER A 247 -13.04 -4.74 17.22
N SER A 248 -14.04 -5.62 17.30
CA SER A 248 -15.27 -5.36 18.04
C SER A 248 -15.08 -5.43 19.55
N VAL A 249 -14.00 -6.06 20.03
CA VAL A 249 -13.69 -6.25 21.45
C VAL A 249 -12.25 -5.84 21.72
N VAL A 250 -12.05 -4.87 22.61
CA VAL A 250 -10.73 -4.50 23.13
C VAL A 250 -10.49 -5.28 24.42
N ALA A 251 -9.36 -5.99 24.49
CA ALA A 251 -8.97 -6.68 25.71
C ALA A 251 -8.70 -5.67 26.84
N PRO A 252 -9.16 -5.94 28.09
CA PRO A 252 -9.03 -5.01 29.19
C PRO A 252 -7.56 -4.72 29.50
N VAL A 253 -7.31 -3.57 30.13
CA VAL A 253 -5.97 -3.14 30.53
C VAL A 253 -5.27 -4.12 31.50
N SER A 254 -6.06 -4.85 32.29
CA SER A 254 -5.57 -5.83 33.26
C SER A 254 -4.88 -7.03 32.58
N GLY A 255 -3.77 -7.48 33.15
CA GLY A 255 -2.97 -8.60 32.62
C GLY A 255 -2.05 -8.23 31.44
N ARG A 256 -2.12 -6.99 30.95
CA ARG A 256 -1.26 -6.51 29.86
C ARG A 256 0.07 -6.01 30.39
N SER A 257 1.16 -6.39 29.73
CA SER A 257 2.52 -6.02 30.16
C SER A 257 3.48 -5.91 28.99
N GLY A 258 4.54 -5.11 29.19
CA GLY A 258 5.62 -4.96 28.21
C GLY A 258 5.34 -3.96 27.09
N LEU A 259 6.43 -3.55 26.46
CA LEU A 259 6.49 -2.64 25.33
C LEU A 259 6.69 -3.44 24.06
N PHE A 260 6.06 -3.01 22.98
CA PHE A 260 6.00 -3.79 21.74
C PHE A 260 6.33 -2.95 20.52
N PHE A 261 7.20 -3.47 19.66
CA PHE A 261 7.47 -2.95 18.32
C PHE A 261 7.36 -4.08 17.29
N ILE A 262 6.76 -3.78 16.14
CA ILE A 262 6.73 -4.68 14.99
C ILE A 262 7.14 -3.98 13.69
N GLY A 263 7.85 -4.68 12.81
CA GLY A 263 8.10 -4.24 11.44
C GLY A 263 8.93 -5.23 10.64
N SER A 264 8.84 -5.20 9.30
CA SER A 264 9.81 -5.91 8.45
C SER A 264 11.16 -5.18 8.51
N PHE A 265 12.21 -5.91 8.84
CA PHE A 265 13.56 -5.36 8.96
C PHE A 265 14.30 -5.25 7.62
N SER A 266 13.65 -5.64 6.52
CA SER A 266 14.07 -5.25 5.17
C SER A 266 13.91 -3.75 4.93
N HIS A 267 13.13 -3.05 5.78
CA HIS A 267 12.98 -1.60 5.75
C HIS A 267 13.93 -0.93 6.75
N PRO A 268 14.95 -0.17 6.28
CA PRO A 268 15.92 0.50 7.16
C PRO A 268 15.34 1.37 8.27
N PRO A 269 14.23 2.13 8.08
CA PRO A 269 13.62 2.91 9.16
C PRO A 269 13.20 2.08 10.39
N ASN A 270 12.87 0.80 10.21
CA ASN A 270 12.51 -0.07 11.34
C ASN A 270 13.75 -0.49 12.15
N ILE A 271 14.88 -0.70 11.49
CA ILE A 271 16.16 -1.00 12.14
C ILE A 271 16.60 0.22 12.96
N ASP A 272 16.58 1.41 12.33
CA ASP A 272 16.93 2.69 12.96
C ASP A 272 16.11 2.94 14.24
N ALA A 273 14.80 2.76 14.16
CA ALA A 273 13.88 2.97 15.28
C ALA A 273 14.15 2.05 16.46
N VAL A 274 14.50 0.78 16.22
CA VAL A 274 14.82 -0.15 17.31
C VAL A 274 16.13 0.26 18.00
N PHE A 275 17.17 0.62 17.24
CA PHE A 275 18.41 1.11 17.84
C PHE A 275 18.21 2.40 18.62
N TYR A 276 17.49 3.36 18.05
CA TYR A 276 17.14 4.61 18.71
C TYR A 276 16.40 4.37 20.03
N PHE A 277 15.39 3.49 20.01
CA PHE A 277 14.64 3.14 21.21
C PHE A 277 15.51 2.51 22.29
N VAL A 278 16.28 1.49 21.93
CA VAL A 278 17.09 0.74 22.90
C VAL A 278 18.22 1.59 23.48
N ARG A 279 18.82 2.47 22.68
CA ARG A 279 19.95 3.31 23.11
C ARG A 279 19.52 4.54 23.89
N ASP A 280 18.51 5.27 23.38
CA ASP A 280 18.26 6.65 23.82
C ASP A 280 17.00 6.78 24.71
N ILE A 281 16.05 5.84 24.62
CA ILE A 281 14.74 5.92 25.27
C ILE A 281 14.60 4.87 26.38
N LEU A 282 14.86 3.60 26.08
CA LEU A 282 14.64 2.48 26.99
C LEU A 282 15.38 2.61 28.34
N PRO A 283 16.64 3.11 28.42
CA PRO A 283 17.31 3.29 29.71
C PRO A 283 16.51 4.17 30.67
N ARG A 284 15.94 5.28 30.17
CA ARG A 284 15.12 6.21 30.96
C ARG A 284 13.84 5.57 31.48
N ILE A 285 13.25 4.65 30.69
CA ILE A 285 12.07 3.89 31.11
C ILE A 285 12.47 2.89 32.20
N LEU A 286 13.62 2.22 32.06
CA LEU A 286 14.11 1.24 33.03
C LEU A 286 14.44 1.87 34.40
N ASP A 287 14.85 3.14 34.43
CA ASP A 287 15.07 3.87 35.69
C ASP A 287 13.79 3.97 36.55
N GLN A 288 12.62 4.01 35.91
CA GLN A 288 11.31 4.13 36.57
C GLN A 288 10.53 2.81 36.63
N ILE A 289 10.72 1.93 35.65
CA ILE A 289 10.05 0.63 35.53
C ILE A 289 11.09 -0.48 35.25
N PRO A 290 11.89 -0.89 36.26
CA PRO A 290 13.02 -1.83 36.06
C PRO A 290 12.60 -3.22 35.57
N THR A 291 11.33 -3.58 35.72
CA THR A 291 10.76 -4.89 35.33
C THR A 291 10.20 -4.91 33.91
N VAL A 292 10.20 -3.78 33.19
CA VAL A 292 9.60 -3.72 31.86
C VAL A 292 10.40 -4.55 30.84
N HIS A 293 9.67 -5.23 29.96
CA HIS A 293 10.26 -5.93 28.81
C HIS A 293 9.88 -5.23 27.51
N PHE A 294 10.85 -5.09 26.61
CA PHE A 294 10.66 -4.61 25.24
C PHE A 294 10.76 -5.77 24.25
N TYR A 295 9.69 -6.01 23.48
CA TYR A 295 9.59 -7.09 22.51
C TYR A 295 9.68 -6.55 21.09
N ILE A 296 10.56 -7.16 20.30
CA ILE A 296 10.81 -6.78 18.91
C ILE A 296 10.36 -7.94 18.01
N VAL A 297 9.29 -7.74 17.24
CA VAL A 297 8.69 -8.74 16.35
C VAL A 297 8.84 -8.30 14.91
N GLY A 298 8.95 -9.25 13.98
CA GLY A 298 8.94 -8.95 12.54
C GLY A 298 9.83 -9.87 11.70
N SER A 299 9.57 -9.89 10.40
CA SER A 299 10.35 -10.66 9.41
C SER A 299 11.71 -10.04 9.13
N ASP A 300 12.61 -10.84 8.55
CA ASP A 300 13.91 -10.39 8.01
C ASP A 300 14.83 -9.73 9.05
N MET A 301 14.64 -10.04 10.33
CA MET A 301 15.42 -9.47 11.43
C MET A 301 16.92 -9.73 11.20
N PRO A 302 17.79 -8.71 11.18
CA PRO A 302 19.22 -8.90 11.00
C PRO A 302 19.88 -9.35 12.31
N TYR A 303 21.10 -9.86 12.21
CA TYR A 303 21.89 -10.25 13.38
C TYR A 303 22.09 -9.08 14.35
N SER A 304 22.29 -7.88 13.82
CA SER A 304 22.49 -6.65 14.61
C SER A 304 21.33 -6.34 15.56
N ILE A 305 20.08 -6.64 15.16
CA ILE A 305 18.89 -6.51 16.03
C ILE A 305 18.77 -7.71 16.98
N ARG A 306 19.06 -8.93 16.52
CA ARG A 306 19.07 -10.12 17.41
C ARG A 306 20.09 -9.99 18.55
N ALA A 307 21.23 -9.36 18.28
CA ALA A 307 22.30 -9.15 19.25
C ALA A 307 21.92 -8.18 20.37
N LEU A 308 20.84 -7.41 20.23
CA LEU A 308 20.30 -6.55 21.30
C LEU A 308 19.63 -7.34 22.44
N LYS A 309 19.52 -8.68 22.32
CA LYS A 309 18.92 -9.53 23.36
C LYS A 309 19.59 -9.29 24.71
N SER A 310 18.77 -8.95 25.70
CA SER A 310 19.21 -8.69 27.08
C SER A 310 18.14 -9.13 28.08
N ARG A 311 18.31 -8.81 29.36
CA ARG A 311 17.28 -9.07 30.38
C ARG A 311 15.96 -8.32 30.10
N CYS A 312 16.05 -7.11 29.55
CA CYS A 312 14.90 -6.25 29.27
C CYS A 312 14.49 -6.27 27.78
N VAL A 313 15.40 -6.58 26.85
CA VAL A 313 15.11 -6.58 25.40
C VAL A 313 14.97 -8.01 24.86
N ARG A 314 13.87 -8.30 24.18
CA ARG A 314 13.53 -9.61 23.63
C ARG A 314 13.28 -9.52 22.11
N PRO A 315 14.31 -9.77 21.28
CA PRO A 315 14.14 -9.96 19.84
C PRO A 315 13.46 -11.32 19.59
N VAL A 316 12.23 -11.27 19.10
CA VAL A 316 11.38 -12.47 18.85
C VAL A 316 11.54 -12.94 17.41
N GLY A 317 11.66 -12.02 16.46
CA GLY A 317 11.67 -12.34 15.02
C GLY A 317 10.26 -12.52 14.46
N TYR A 318 10.15 -13.32 13.40
CA TYR A 318 8.87 -13.56 12.71
C TYR A 318 7.92 -14.38 13.59
N VAL A 319 6.65 -13.99 13.63
CA VAL A 319 5.57 -14.72 14.29
C VAL A 319 4.39 -14.86 13.34
N ARG A 320 3.67 -15.98 13.43
CA ARG A 320 2.48 -16.21 12.59
C ARG A 320 1.26 -15.44 13.09
N ASP A 321 1.05 -15.44 14.40
CA ASP A 321 -0.03 -14.72 15.05
C ASP A 321 0.52 -13.43 15.67
N VAL A 322 0.36 -12.34 14.94
CA VAL A 322 0.75 -11.00 15.36
C VAL A 322 -0.32 -10.38 16.29
N GLU A 323 -1.59 -10.74 16.11
CA GLU A 323 -2.69 -10.13 16.84
C GLU A 323 -2.63 -10.44 18.34
N SER A 324 -2.25 -11.66 18.72
CA SER A 324 -2.08 -11.99 20.16
C SER A 324 -1.01 -11.13 20.85
N TRP A 325 0.01 -10.65 20.11
CA TRP A 325 0.98 -9.69 20.65
C TRP A 325 0.30 -8.34 20.91
N PHE A 326 -0.41 -7.80 19.92
CA PHE A 326 -1.17 -6.57 20.10
C PHE A 326 -2.20 -6.65 21.22
N ARG A 327 -2.78 -7.82 21.51
CA ARG A 327 -3.79 -8.00 22.57
C ARG A 327 -3.20 -8.12 23.98
N ARG A 328 -1.93 -8.53 24.14
CA ARG A 328 -1.33 -8.78 25.47
C ARG A 328 -0.32 -7.72 25.91
N MET A 329 0.17 -6.90 24.99
CA MET A 329 1.18 -5.89 25.27
C MET A 329 0.57 -4.64 25.92
N ARG A 330 1.34 -3.95 26.77
CA ARG A 330 0.87 -2.75 27.49
C ARG A 330 0.91 -1.51 26.60
N VAL A 331 1.98 -1.31 25.84
CA VAL A 331 2.17 -0.15 24.98
C VAL A 331 2.79 -0.58 23.66
N PHE A 332 2.26 -0.07 22.55
CA PHE A 332 2.94 -0.12 21.27
C PHE A 332 3.84 1.11 21.11
N VAL A 333 5.12 0.90 20.81
CA VAL A 333 6.07 1.99 20.57
C VAL A 333 6.44 2.04 19.09
N ALA A 334 6.40 3.24 18.50
CA ALA A 334 6.82 3.47 17.12
C ALA A 334 7.74 4.72 17.04
N PRO A 335 9.01 4.60 17.49
CA PRO A 335 9.96 5.71 17.59
C PRO A 335 10.69 5.93 16.25
N LEU A 336 9.94 6.14 15.17
CA LEU A 336 10.50 6.30 13.83
C LEU A 336 11.11 7.70 13.67
N ARG A 337 12.36 7.81 13.24
CA ARG A 337 12.99 9.13 12.97
C ARG A 337 12.88 9.57 11.51
N HIS A 338 12.63 8.64 10.61
CA HIS A 338 12.46 8.90 9.18
C HIS A 338 11.55 7.87 8.52
N GLY A 339 11.15 8.16 7.27
CA GLY A 339 10.21 7.39 6.47
C GLY A 339 9.15 8.28 5.83
N ALA A 340 8.25 7.68 5.05
CA ALA A 340 7.07 8.36 4.50
C ALA A 340 5.87 7.41 4.46
N GLY A 341 4.68 7.97 4.24
CA GLY A 341 3.43 7.23 4.15
C GLY A 341 2.88 6.77 5.50
N MET A 342 1.65 6.25 5.49
CA MET A 342 0.99 5.77 6.71
C MET A 342 1.61 4.47 7.23
N LYS A 343 1.85 4.40 8.54
CA LYS A 343 2.42 3.20 9.17
C LYS A 343 1.32 2.22 9.55
N GLY A 344 1.17 1.14 8.78
CA GLY A 344 0.17 0.11 9.04
C GLY A 344 0.21 -0.46 10.47
N LYS A 345 1.41 -0.55 11.08
CA LYS A 345 1.60 -1.00 12.47
C LYS A 345 0.95 -0.08 13.53
N VAL A 346 0.95 1.23 13.28
CA VAL A 346 0.30 2.21 14.18
C VAL A 346 -1.22 2.07 14.05
N GLY A 347 -1.74 2.05 12.82
CA GLY A 347 -3.17 1.84 12.59
C GLY A 347 -3.67 0.49 13.13
N GLN A 348 -2.90 -0.60 12.98
CA GLN A 348 -3.23 -1.90 13.55
C GLN A 348 -3.26 -1.88 15.09
N SER A 349 -2.33 -1.15 15.73
CA SER A 349 -2.34 -0.98 17.19
C SER A 349 -3.62 -0.32 17.67
N LEU A 350 -3.99 0.81 17.04
CA LEU A 350 -5.19 1.58 17.39
C LEU A 350 -6.47 0.78 17.09
N ALA A 351 -6.50 0.04 15.98
CA ALA A 351 -7.62 -0.82 15.60
C ALA A 351 -7.91 -1.93 16.63
N LEU A 352 -6.87 -2.39 17.34
CA LEU A 352 -6.93 -3.40 18.40
C LEU A 352 -7.01 -2.78 19.81
N GLY A 353 -7.12 -1.45 19.91
CA GLY A 353 -7.21 -0.71 21.17
C GLY A 353 -5.93 -0.76 22.01
N LEU A 354 -4.75 -0.98 21.41
CA LEU A 354 -3.47 -0.87 22.11
C LEU A 354 -2.94 0.57 21.99
N PRO A 355 -2.81 1.32 23.10
CA PRO A 355 -2.24 2.66 23.07
C PRO A 355 -0.86 2.73 22.44
N VAL A 356 -0.66 3.79 21.67
CA VAL A 356 0.54 4.05 20.89
C VAL A 356 1.32 5.21 21.49
N VAL A 357 2.63 5.02 21.63
CA VAL A 357 3.59 6.11 21.81
C VAL A 357 4.48 6.17 20.56
N THR A 358 4.52 7.32 19.90
CA THR A 358 5.15 7.46 18.59
C THR A 358 5.73 8.87 18.38
N THR A 359 6.47 9.04 17.29
CA THR A 359 6.93 10.34 16.78
C THR A 359 5.91 10.87 15.77
N SER A 360 6.04 12.14 15.36
CA SER A 360 5.26 12.70 14.24
C SER A 360 5.43 11.89 12.95
N VAL A 361 6.64 11.38 12.69
CA VAL A 361 6.94 10.50 11.55
C VAL A 361 6.19 9.17 11.63
N GLY A 362 5.98 8.63 12.83
CA GLY A 362 5.17 7.42 13.02
C GLY A 362 3.66 7.70 12.97
N ALA A 363 3.23 8.89 13.37
CA ALA A 363 1.84 9.36 13.33
C ALA A 363 1.38 9.87 11.95
N GLU A 364 2.30 9.98 10.98
CA GLU A 364 2.03 10.53 9.65
C GLU A 364 0.79 9.93 8.98
N GLY A 365 -0.07 10.81 8.45
CA GLY A 365 -1.29 10.42 7.72
C GLY A 365 -2.44 9.89 8.57
N MET A 366 -2.23 9.63 9.87
CA MET A 366 -3.27 9.12 10.77
C MET A 366 -4.11 10.24 11.40
N GLY A 367 -3.57 11.46 11.50
CA GLY A 367 -4.23 12.58 12.17
C GLY A 367 -4.33 12.39 13.69
N LEU A 368 -3.28 11.86 14.31
CA LEU A 368 -3.21 11.64 15.75
C LEU A 368 -2.87 12.93 16.49
N THR A 369 -3.58 13.20 17.58
CA THR A 369 -3.32 14.30 18.50
C THR A 369 -2.70 13.76 19.79
N HIS A 370 -1.64 14.42 20.27
CA HIS A 370 -0.97 14.07 21.53
C HIS A 370 -1.99 14.07 22.69
N GLU A 371 -1.95 13.02 23.51
CA GLU A 371 -2.86 12.80 24.66
C GLU A 371 -4.35 12.59 24.33
N VAL A 372 -4.71 12.50 23.04
CA VAL A 372 -6.08 12.20 22.61
C VAL A 372 -6.15 10.77 22.06
N GLU A 373 -5.58 10.50 20.89
CA GLU A 373 -5.56 9.15 20.30
C GLU A 373 -4.24 8.41 20.51
N ALA A 374 -3.15 9.15 20.74
CA ALA A 374 -1.82 8.61 20.96
C ALA A 374 -0.95 9.57 21.78
N MET A 375 0.17 9.10 22.29
CA MET A 375 1.23 9.98 22.77
C MET A 375 2.22 10.24 21.62
N VAL A 376 2.35 11.50 21.21
CA VAL A 376 3.26 11.91 20.12
C VAL A 376 4.40 12.76 20.70
N SER A 377 5.65 12.32 20.55
CA SER A 377 6.83 13.01 21.09
C SER A 377 8.03 12.86 20.17
N GLU A 378 8.82 13.93 20.03
CA GLU A 378 10.06 13.94 19.22
C GLU A 378 11.32 13.72 20.08
N ASP A 379 11.34 14.27 21.30
CA ASP A 379 12.47 14.14 22.22
C ASP A 379 12.47 12.76 22.92
N PRO A 380 13.63 12.08 23.05
CA PRO A 380 13.70 10.76 23.69
C PRO A 380 13.28 10.76 25.16
N GLY A 381 13.49 11.86 25.89
CA GLY A 381 13.03 12.05 27.27
C GLY A 381 11.52 12.15 27.36
N ASP A 382 10.91 13.01 26.54
CA ASP A 382 9.44 13.14 26.48
C ASP A 382 8.77 11.85 25.99
N PHE A 383 9.41 11.15 25.05
CA PHE A 383 8.96 9.83 24.60
C PHE A 383 8.98 8.83 25.75
N ALA A 384 10.08 8.76 26.52
CA ALA A 384 10.18 7.88 27.69
C ALA A 384 9.13 8.23 28.75
N SER A 385 8.94 9.51 29.08
CA SER A 385 7.91 9.98 30.00
C SER A 385 6.50 9.60 29.54
N SER A 386 6.23 9.70 28.24
CA SER A 386 4.97 9.27 27.64
C SER A 386 4.74 7.77 27.81
N VAL A 387 5.76 6.93 27.56
CA VAL A 387 5.67 5.48 27.79
C VAL A 387 5.41 5.18 29.27
N ILE A 388 6.14 5.83 30.18
CA ILE A 388 5.98 5.63 31.63
C ILE A 388 4.55 5.97 32.06
N ARG A 389 4.02 7.12 31.63
CA ARG A 389 2.63 7.53 31.92
C ARG A 389 1.62 6.50 31.43
N VAL A 390 1.70 6.07 30.17
CA VAL A 390 0.76 5.06 29.63
C VAL A 390 0.90 3.70 30.35
N CYS A 391 2.09 3.35 30.84
CA CYS A 391 2.30 2.14 31.63
C CYS A 391 1.67 2.21 33.04
N LEU A 392 1.70 3.38 33.69
CA LEU A 392 1.30 3.54 35.09
C LEU A 392 -0.12 4.09 35.29
N ASP A 393 -0.63 4.84 34.32
CA ASP A 393 -1.96 5.46 34.35
C ASP A 393 -2.95 4.63 33.50
N ASN A 394 -3.83 3.89 34.18
CA ASN A 394 -4.85 3.07 33.52
C ASN A 394 -5.99 3.90 32.91
N ASP A 395 -6.26 5.09 33.44
CA ASP A 395 -7.33 5.97 32.93
C ASP A 395 -6.87 6.62 31.62
N LEU A 396 -5.63 7.12 31.58
CA LEU A 396 -5.00 7.56 30.33
C LEU A 396 -4.96 6.42 29.31
N TRP A 397 -4.54 5.22 29.72
CA TRP A 397 -4.51 4.05 28.84
C TRP A 397 -5.89 3.78 28.21
N GLY A 398 -6.95 3.79 29.03
CA GLY A 398 -8.33 3.57 28.57
C GLY A 398 -8.81 4.65 27.59
N ARG A 399 -8.56 5.93 27.90
CA ARG A 399 -8.92 7.05 27.02
C ARG A 399 -8.23 6.95 25.65
N LEU A 400 -6.91 6.74 25.63
CA LEU A 400 -6.14 6.60 24.38
C LEU A 400 -6.62 5.39 23.56
N SER A 401 -6.89 4.26 24.24
CA SER A 401 -7.39 3.04 23.63
C SER A 401 -8.72 3.28 22.90
N SER A 402 -9.71 3.85 23.59
CA SER A 402 -11.03 4.12 23.02
C SER A 402 -10.98 5.18 21.91
N ALA A 403 -10.25 6.27 22.10
CA ALA A 403 -10.15 7.34 21.11
C ALA A 403 -9.43 6.86 19.83
N GLY A 404 -8.33 6.11 19.98
CA GLY A 404 -7.61 5.51 18.88
C GLY A 404 -8.47 4.54 18.05
N GLN A 405 -9.22 3.67 18.73
CA GLN A 405 -10.12 2.73 18.06
C GLN A 405 -11.24 3.47 17.31
N ALA A 406 -11.85 4.50 17.92
CA ALA A 406 -12.89 5.31 17.30
C ALA A 406 -12.38 6.03 16.03
N LEU A 407 -11.16 6.58 16.08
CA LEU A 407 -10.52 7.19 14.92
C LEU A 407 -10.36 6.20 13.76
N VAL A 408 -9.86 4.99 14.03
CA VAL A 408 -9.72 3.95 13.01
C VAL A 408 -11.08 3.54 12.47
N ALA A 409 -12.07 3.29 13.32
CA ALA A 409 -13.43 2.96 12.90
C ALA A 409 -14.05 4.02 11.97
N GLN A 410 -13.78 5.30 12.23
CA GLN A 410 -14.32 6.40 11.45
C GLN A 410 -13.61 6.59 10.10
N ARG A 411 -12.27 6.51 10.09
CA ARG A 411 -11.44 6.99 8.96
C ARG A 411 -10.67 5.92 8.20
N PHE A 412 -10.35 4.80 8.86
CA PHE A 412 -9.42 3.79 8.34
C PHE A 412 -10.03 2.38 8.34
N SER A 413 -11.32 2.25 8.62
CA SER A 413 -12.05 0.98 8.57
C SER A 413 -12.36 0.57 7.13
N LYS A 414 -12.78 -0.67 6.96
CA LYS A 414 -13.28 -1.16 5.68
C LYS A 414 -14.49 -0.37 5.20
N GLU A 415 -15.39 -0.03 6.11
CA GLU A 415 -16.58 0.77 5.81
C GLU A 415 -16.20 2.20 5.39
N ALA A 416 -15.15 2.77 5.97
CA ALA A 416 -14.61 4.06 5.53
C ALA A 416 -14.01 3.96 4.12
N ALA A 417 -13.26 2.89 3.85
CA ALA A 417 -12.69 2.63 2.54
C ALA A 417 -13.77 2.39 1.46
N GLU A 418 -14.85 1.66 1.78
CA GLU A 418 -16.02 1.49 0.92
C GLU A 418 -16.63 2.83 0.53
N ARG A 419 -16.88 3.71 1.52
CA ARG A 419 -17.43 5.05 1.27
C ARG A 419 -16.54 5.90 0.35
N ALA A 420 -15.23 5.71 0.40
CA ALA A 420 -14.28 6.44 -0.46
C ALA A 420 -14.12 5.81 -1.85
N LEU A 421 -14.05 4.48 -1.93
CA LEU A 421 -13.66 3.74 -3.13
C LEU A 421 -14.84 3.51 -4.09
N ILE A 422 -16.01 3.10 -3.58
CA ILE A 422 -17.14 2.69 -4.42
C ILE A 422 -17.67 3.80 -5.33
N PRO A 423 -17.79 5.07 -4.87
CA PRO A 423 -18.18 6.17 -5.76
C PRO A 423 -17.21 6.40 -6.91
N LEU A 424 -15.89 6.18 -6.70
CA LEU A 424 -14.87 6.34 -7.75
C LEU A 424 -15.04 5.30 -8.86
N LEU A 425 -15.39 4.07 -8.47
CA LEU A 425 -15.64 2.98 -9.39
C LEU A 425 -17.04 3.07 -10.04
N ARG A 426 -17.86 4.04 -9.63
CA ARG A 426 -19.24 4.26 -10.12
C ARG A 426 -20.06 2.95 -10.12
N VAL A 427 -19.87 2.17 -9.06
CA VAL A 427 -20.57 0.92 -8.82
C VAL A 427 -21.88 1.27 -8.12
N GLU A 428 -23.01 0.78 -8.62
CA GLU A 428 -24.28 0.95 -7.92
C GLU A 428 -24.26 0.12 -6.63
N PRO A 429 -24.61 0.69 -5.47
CA PRO A 429 -24.62 -0.06 -4.21
C PRO A 429 -25.55 -1.28 -4.32
N LEU A 430 -25.05 -2.46 -3.95
CA LEU A 430 -25.91 -3.62 -3.72
C LEU A 430 -26.99 -3.22 -2.71
N GLN A 431 -28.27 -3.25 -3.11
CA GLN A 431 -29.38 -3.04 -2.19
C GLN A 431 -29.29 -4.12 -1.10
N ARG A 432 -28.80 -3.75 0.09
CA ARG A 432 -28.80 -4.65 1.25
C ARG A 432 -30.26 -4.98 1.54
N GLY A 433 -30.64 -6.23 1.30
CA GLY A 433 -32.02 -6.69 1.32
C GLY A 433 -32.76 -6.22 2.55
N MET A 434 -33.89 -5.53 2.33
CA MET A 434 -34.94 -5.42 3.32
C MET A 434 -35.25 -6.82 3.83
N ARG A 435 -35.19 -7.00 5.15
CA ARG A 435 -35.76 -8.18 5.79
C ARG A 435 -37.23 -8.24 5.35
N CYS A 436 -37.62 -9.30 4.64
CA CYS A 436 -39.03 -9.69 4.63
C CYS A 436 -39.40 -9.98 6.08
N GLU A 437 -40.08 -9.03 6.72
CA GLU A 437 -40.99 -9.35 7.81
C GLU A 437 -42.05 -10.27 7.23
N ARG A 438 -42.16 -11.46 7.82
CA ARG A 438 -43.21 -12.41 7.53
C ARG A 438 -44.43 -11.94 8.31
N ASP A 439 -45.53 -11.71 7.61
CA ASP A 439 -46.88 -11.89 8.15
C ASP A 439 -47.44 -13.21 7.61
#